data_AF-A0A7W7RGE8-F1
#
_entry.id   AF-A0A7W7RGE8-F1
#
_cell.length_a   1.000
_cell.length_b   1.000
_cell.length_c   1.000
_cell.angle_alpha   90.00
_cell.angle_beta   90.00
_cell.angle_gamma   90.00
#
_symmetry.space_group_name_H-M   'P 1'
#
loop_
_entity.id
_entity.type
_entity.pdbx_description
1 polymer ?
#
loop_
_entity_poly.entity_id
_entity_poly.type
_entity_poly.pdbx_seq_one_letter_code
_entity_poly.pdbx_strand_id
1 'polypeptide(L)'
;MGRMLNGRYRLVESLGAGGMGEVWRAVDERLARTVAVKLVRPDNVDSDEAVARFQREARLTGQLSGHANVVILHDFGEHEGSVYAVMELVRGRTLSAILRDTGPQPIPRAADWAGQVSSGLAAAHAAGIVHRDIKPANLMVLDDGTVKILDFGIAGFHQAVTQSRRLTQTGAIIGTPLYMSPEQARCENVGAAGDLYSLGTILYQMLTGRAPFRHDEPLGVLRMHLMEHPRPPRELRPDLPADLDSLVLSLLAKAPTDRPGNARTVRERLLPFAARPGRAPAPSDAPGPPEPNAAGPDSANPAQATTRTATSPTVAEPHRDLERRLREIEDLAEEGHFAAAAQRTRSCLPELERAYGPEHPETLRARRKLAYLTGKSGDPERAVVLYRELVTELDRVYGRRHPETLAARYYLASNAGRAQDHTTAARVHAELLPDLAAAHGPDAHRVLTTRLYLAFEVGETGEHGRAVALLDALVPDLVRVLGPDHGTTLRARHYHAAYTGYAGAPADAARLYHQLLAEHTRIHGAGHSEAARTRARLRHWQDRARCP
;
A
#
# COMPACT_ATOMS: atom_id res chain seq x y z
N MET A 1 -11.81 -24.56 -24.39
CA MET A 1 -13.18 -24.09 -24.07
C MET A 1 -13.07 -23.29 -22.78
N GLY A 2 -13.46 -22.00 -22.78
CA GLY A 2 -13.23 -21.10 -21.62
C GLY A 2 -14.08 -21.48 -20.40
N ARG A 3 -13.58 -21.20 -19.19
CA ARG A 3 -14.29 -21.44 -17.92
C ARG A 3 -15.64 -20.70 -17.92
N MET A 4 -16.71 -21.38 -17.51
CA MET A 4 -18.07 -20.84 -17.48
C MET A 4 -18.51 -20.60 -16.04
N LEU A 5 -18.88 -19.37 -15.69
CA LEU A 5 -19.39 -19.05 -14.35
C LEU A 5 -20.92 -19.08 -14.35
N ASN A 6 -21.48 -19.89 -13.43
CA ASN A 6 -22.92 -20.07 -13.23
C ASN A 6 -23.72 -20.30 -14.52
N GLY A 7 -23.12 -21.00 -15.49
CA GLY A 7 -23.75 -21.29 -16.78
C GLY A 7 -24.08 -20.07 -17.65
N ARG A 8 -23.58 -18.86 -17.31
CA ARG A 8 -23.93 -17.60 -17.98
C ARG A 8 -22.75 -16.80 -18.49
N TYR A 9 -21.68 -16.69 -17.69
CA TYR A 9 -20.54 -15.84 -18.04
C TYR A 9 -19.37 -16.70 -18.48
N ARG A 10 -19.08 -16.70 -19.79
CA ARG A 10 -17.94 -17.43 -20.34
C ARG A 10 -16.69 -16.56 -20.32
N LEU A 11 -15.68 -16.96 -19.56
CA LEU A 11 -14.39 -16.27 -19.52
C LEU A 11 -13.62 -16.52 -20.83
N VAL A 12 -13.13 -15.43 -21.43
CA VAL A 12 -12.47 -15.44 -22.75
C VAL A 12 -10.98 -15.16 -22.62
N GLU A 13 -10.63 -14.07 -21.93
CA GLU A 13 -9.26 -13.56 -21.89
C GLU A 13 -9.00 -12.89 -20.55
N SER A 14 -7.83 -13.13 -19.95
CA SER A 14 -7.42 -12.44 -18.73
C SER A 14 -6.97 -11.02 -19.08
N LEU A 15 -7.60 -10.03 -18.44
CA LEU A 15 -7.27 -8.60 -18.59
C LEU A 15 -6.21 -8.15 -17.56
N GLY A 16 -6.03 -8.92 -16.49
CA GLY A 16 -5.05 -8.63 -15.45
C GLY A 16 -5.27 -9.49 -14.22
N ALA A 17 -4.23 -9.66 -13.41
CA ALA A 17 -4.27 -10.34 -12.12
C ALA A 17 -3.58 -9.48 -11.07
N GLY A 18 -4.12 -9.44 -9.86
CA GLY A 18 -3.54 -8.70 -8.73
C GLY A 18 -3.78 -9.41 -7.41
N GLY A 19 -3.32 -8.82 -6.30
CA GLY A 19 -3.38 -9.44 -4.96
C GLY A 19 -4.79 -9.74 -4.41
N MET A 20 -5.86 -9.41 -5.14
CA MET A 20 -7.26 -9.64 -4.74
C MET A 20 -8.02 -10.52 -5.75
N GLY A 21 -7.34 -11.06 -6.77
CA GLY A 21 -7.93 -11.95 -7.76
C GLY A 21 -7.66 -11.54 -9.20
N GLU A 22 -8.46 -12.07 -10.12
CA GLU A 22 -8.24 -11.99 -11.57
C GLU A 22 -9.38 -11.23 -12.24
N VAL A 23 -9.06 -10.38 -13.20
CA VAL A 23 -10.04 -9.69 -14.04
C VAL A 23 -10.01 -10.30 -15.43
N TRP A 24 -11.18 -10.71 -15.91
CA TRP A 24 -11.35 -11.39 -17.18
C TRP A 24 -12.30 -10.62 -18.09
N ARG A 25 -12.00 -10.58 -19.38
CA ARG A 25 -12.99 -10.34 -20.42
C ARG A 25 -13.85 -11.59 -20.52
N ALA A 26 -15.16 -11.40 -20.44
CA ALA A 26 -16.13 -12.49 -20.53
C ALA A 26 -17.29 -12.13 -21.47
N VAL A 27 -18.00 -13.14 -21.93
CA VAL A 27 -19.26 -13.00 -22.66
C VAL A 27 -20.41 -13.40 -21.73
N ASP A 28 -21.37 -12.49 -21.54
CA ASP A 28 -22.67 -12.81 -20.97
C ASP A 28 -23.51 -13.50 -22.05
N GLU A 29 -23.57 -14.83 -22.02
CA GLU A 29 -24.24 -15.65 -23.05
C GLU A 29 -25.74 -15.40 -23.11
N ARG A 30 -26.36 -14.90 -22.02
CA ARG A 30 -27.79 -14.61 -21.97
C ARG A 30 -28.12 -13.29 -22.65
N LEU A 31 -27.27 -12.27 -22.48
CA LEU A 31 -27.47 -10.93 -23.03
C LEU A 31 -26.63 -10.67 -24.30
N ALA A 32 -25.86 -11.67 -24.76
CA ALA A 32 -24.98 -11.60 -25.91
C ALA A 32 -24.06 -10.36 -25.92
N ARG A 33 -23.49 -10.01 -24.76
CA ARG A 33 -22.62 -8.83 -24.59
C ARG A 33 -21.28 -9.18 -23.95
N THR A 34 -20.27 -8.37 -24.24
CA THR A 34 -18.96 -8.49 -23.59
C THR A 34 -18.96 -7.70 -22.27
N VAL A 35 -18.43 -8.31 -21.22
CA VAL A 35 -18.35 -7.75 -19.86
C VAL A 35 -16.96 -7.97 -19.27
N ALA A 36 -16.62 -7.22 -18.23
CA ALA A 36 -15.47 -7.52 -17.38
C ALA A 36 -15.95 -8.31 -16.16
N VAL A 37 -15.26 -9.39 -15.81
CA VAL A 37 -15.55 -10.21 -14.63
C VAL A 37 -14.35 -10.21 -13.72
N LYS A 38 -14.51 -9.64 -12.53
CA LYS A 38 -13.50 -9.72 -11.46
C LYS A 38 -13.81 -10.92 -10.59
N LEU A 39 -12.97 -11.94 -10.67
CA LEU A 39 -12.95 -13.10 -9.79
C LEU A 39 -12.16 -12.73 -8.54
N VAL A 40 -12.76 -12.87 -7.37
CA VAL A 40 -12.08 -12.70 -6.09
C VAL A 40 -11.91 -14.09 -5.50
N ARG A 41 -10.65 -14.51 -5.33
CA ARG A 41 -10.32 -15.75 -4.62
C ARG A 41 -10.26 -15.41 -3.12
N PRO A 42 -11.13 -15.98 -2.27
CA PRO A 42 -11.00 -15.84 -0.84
C PRO A 42 -9.82 -16.69 -0.34
N ASP A 43 -8.59 -16.22 -0.58
CA ASP A 43 -7.41 -16.87 -0.03
C ASP A 43 -7.38 -16.61 1.50
N ASN A 44 -7.80 -17.63 2.25
CA ASN A 44 -7.61 -17.82 3.69
C ASN A 44 -8.51 -17.02 4.67
N VAL A 45 -9.83 -16.96 4.44
CA VAL A 45 -10.81 -16.48 5.43
C VAL A 45 -12.07 -17.36 5.36
N ASP A 46 -12.73 -17.62 6.50
CA ASP A 46 -14.06 -18.26 6.55
C ASP A 46 -15.01 -17.58 5.53
N SER A 47 -15.54 -18.37 4.61
CA SER A 47 -16.14 -17.93 3.33
C SER A 47 -17.37 -17.03 3.50
N ASP A 48 -18.20 -17.25 4.51
CA ASP A 48 -19.59 -16.80 4.48
C ASP A 48 -19.78 -15.32 4.86
N GLU A 49 -19.01 -14.79 5.81
CA GLU A 49 -19.08 -13.37 6.19
C GLU A 49 -18.44 -12.46 5.12
N ALA A 50 -17.34 -12.93 4.53
CA ALA A 50 -16.66 -12.29 3.43
C ALA A 50 -17.59 -12.17 2.21
N VAL A 51 -18.26 -13.28 1.85
CA VAL A 51 -19.27 -13.32 0.80
C VAL A 51 -20.43 -12.37 1.12
N ALA A 52 -21.01 -12.41 2.33
CA ALA A 52 -22.14 -11.55 2.70
C ALA A 52 -21.80 -10.05 2.67
N ARG A 53 -20.57 -9.67 3.07
CA ARG A 53 -20.07 -8.29 2.98
C ARG A 53 -19.84 -7.87 1.53
N PHE A 54 -19.19 -8.72 0.73
CA PHE A 54 -19.01 -8.49 -0.70
C PHE A 54 -20.34 -8.26 -1.41
N GLN A 55 -21.34 -9.10 -1.13
CA GLN A 55 -22.69 -8.93 -1.69
C GLN A 55 -23.35 -7.62 -1.25
N ARG A 56 -23.14 -7.16 -0.01
CA ARG A 56 -23.65 -5.88 0.49
C ARG A 56 -23.00 -4.69 -0.21
N GLU A 57 -21.68 -4.70 -0.36
CA GLU A 57 -20.91 -3.64 -1.01
C GLU A 57 -21.18 -3.59 -2.52
N ALA A 58 -21.33 -4.76 -3.16
CA ALA A 58 -21.76 -4.89 -4.54
C ALA A 58 -23.17 -4.30 -4.75
N ARG A 59 -24.13 -4.59 -3.87
CA ARG A 59 -25.48 -4.01 -3.94
C ARG A 59 -25.50 -2.49 -3.83
N LEU A 60 -24.71 -1.93 -2.91
CA LEU A 60 -24.57 -0.48 -2.77
C LEU A 60 -23.93 0.13 -4.03
N THR A 61 -22.88 -0.48 -4.56
CA THR A 61 -22.23 -0.05 -5.80
C THR A 61 -23.18 -0.11 -7.00
N GLY A 62 -24.06 -1.11 -7.06
CA GLY A 62 -25.11 -1.21 -8.07
C GLY A 62 -26.08 -0.01 -8.08
N GLN A 63 -26.24 0.70 -6.96
CA GLN A 63 -27.07 1.91 -6.89
C GLN A 63 -26.42 3.13 -7.57
N LEU A 64 -25.11 3.08 -7.82
CA LEU A 64 -24.37 4.10 -8.57
C LEU A 64 -24.44 3.92 -10.09
N SER A 65 -25.16 2.88 -10.56
CA SER A 65 -25.31 2.57 -11.97
C SER A 65 -25.84 3.79 -12.74
N GLY A 66 -25.09 4.22 -13.77
CA GLY A 66 -25.45 5.33 -14.64
C GLY A 66 -24.68 6.63 -14.39
N HIS A 67 -23.86 6.74 -13.34
CA HIS A 67 -22.96 7.88 -13.20
C HIS A 67 -21.76 7.76 -14.16
N ALA A 68 -21.50 8.81 -14.96
CA ALA A 68 -20.47 8.77 -16.00
C ALA A 68 -19.07 8.39 -15.50
N ASN A 69 -18.70 8.86 -14.30
CA ASN A 69 -17.37 8.66 -13.70
C ASN A 69 -17.27 7.45 -12.74
N VAL A 70 -18.26 6.56 -12.73
CA VAL A 70 -18.24 5.32 -11.93
C VAL A 70 -18.41 4.12 -12.86
N VAL A 71 -17.65 3.05 -12.61
CA VAL A 71 -17.83 1.80 -13.35
C VAL A 71 -19.20 1.18 -13.03
N ILE A 72 -19.93 0.76 -14.07
CA ILE A 72 -21.23 0.11 -13.89
C ILE A 72 -21.00 -1.34 -13.45
N LEU A 73 -21.57 -1.69 -12.29
CA LEU A 73 -21.69 -3.08 -11.83
C LEU A 73 -22.99 -3.68 -12.37
N HIS A 74 -22.88 -4.66 -13.27
CA HIS A 74 -24.01 -5.32 -13.90
C HIS A 74 -24.61 -6.45 -13.08
N ASP A 75 -23.76 -7.23 -12.40
CA ASP A 75 -24.17 -8.42 -11.64
C ASP A 75 -23.08 -8.81 -10.64
N PHE A 76 -23.40 -9.66 -9.69
CA PHE A 76 -22.43 -10.32 -8.82
C PHE A 76 -22.93 -11.71 -8.44
N GLY A 77 -22.03 -12.62 -8.13
CA GLY A 77 -22.43 -13.97 -7.74
C GLY A 77 -21.30 -14.76 -7.08
N GLU A 78 -21.59 -16.02 -6.85
CA GLU A 78 -20.66 -17.00 -6.30
C GLU A 78 -20.60 -18.20 -7.25
N HIS A 79 -19.40 -18.74 -7.46
CA HIS A 79 -19.15 -19.92 -8.28
C HIS A 79 -17.99 -20.71 -7.69
N GLU A 80 -18.24 -21.98 -7.32
CA GLU A 80 -17.22 -22.90 -6.78
C GLU A 80 -16.42 -22.32 -5.59
N GLY A 81 -17.12 -21.67 -4.65
CA GLY A 81 -16.49 -21.06 -3.46
C GLY A 81 -15.70 -19.77 -3.72
N SER A 82 -15.76 -19.22 -4.95
CA SER A 82 -15.22 -17.90 -5.29
C SER A 82 -16.35 -16.92 -5.57
N VAL A 83 -16.19 -15.66 -5.16
CA VAL A 83 -17.14 -14.59 -5.53
C VAL A 83 -16.66 -13.88 -6.79
N TYR A 84 -17.62 -13.40 -7.59
CA TYR A 84 -17.33 -12.64 -8.79
C TYR A 84 -18.22 -11.41 -8.91
N ALA A 85 -17.66 -10.33 -9.45
CA ALA A 85 -18.37 -9.11 -9.84
C ALA A 85 -18.32 -8.96 -11.36
N VAL A 86 -19.48 -8.75 -11.98
CA VAL A 86 -19.63 -8.51 -13.41
C VAL A 86 -19.83 -7.02 -13.63
N MET A 87 -18.94 -6.41 -14.39
CA MET A 87 -18.87 -4.98 -14.63
C MET A 87 -18.94 -4.68 -16.12
N GLU A 88 -19.24 -3.43 -16.46
CA GLU A 88 -19.01 -2.96 -17.83
C GLU A 88 -17.53 -3.15 -18.21
N LEU A 89 -17.27 -3.57 -19.45
CA LEU A 89 -15.90 -3.62 -19.97
C LEU A 89 -15.50 -2.22 -20.42
N VAL A 90 -14.71 -1.53 -19.59
CA VAL A 90 -14.18 -0.21 -19.89
C VAL A 90 -12.96 -0.34 -20.82
N ARG A 91 -12.94 0.42 -21.91
CA ARG A 91 -11.80 0.52 -22.83
C ARG A 91 -11.06 1.82 -22.59
N GLY A 92 -9.84 1.72 -22.10
CA GLY A 92 -9.02 2.88 -21.79
C GLY A 92 -7.71 2.47 -21.15
N ARG A 93 -6.97 3.47 -20.65
CA ARG A 93 -5.71 3.27 -19.95
C ARG A 93 -5.87 3.64 -18.48
N THR A 94 -5.25 2.87 -17.58
CA THR A 94 -5.21 3.28 -16.17
C THR A 94 -4.41 4.57 -16.02
N LEU A 95 -4.79 5.42 -15.07
CA LEU A 95 -4.05 6.65 -14.79
C LEU A 95 -2.60 6.33 -14.37
N SER A 96 -2.37 5.20 -13.69
CA SER A 96 -1.02 4.70 -13.40
C SER A 96 -0.18 4.54 -14.67
N ALA A 97 -0.72 3.84 -15.69
CA ALA A 97 -0.03 3.64 -16.96
C ALA A 97 0.17 4.95 -17.73
N ILE A 98 -0.74 5.92 -17.61
CA ILE A 98 -0.58 7.23 -18.24
C ILE A 98 0.55 8.02 -17.56
N LEU A 99 0.54 8.08 -16.23
CA LEU A 99 1.55 8.83 -15.47
C LEU A 99 2.95 8.26 -15.63
N ARG A 100 3.08 6.94 -15.76
CA ARG A 100 4.35 6.27 -16.08
C ARG A 100 4.88 6.71 -17.45
N ASP A 101 4.03 6.70 -18.48
CA ASP A 101 4.48 6.93 -19.86
C ASP A 101 4.68 8.41 -20.21
N THR A 102 3.89 9.29 -19.58
CA THR A 102 3.83 10.71 -19.95
C THR A 102 4.31 11.66 -18.86
N GLY A 103 4.51 11.17 -17.63
CA GLY A 103 4.96 11.98 -16.49
C GLY A 103 3.90 13.00 -16.02
N PRO A 104 4.32 14.21 -15.57
CA PRO A 104 3.38 15.24 -15.12
C PRO A 104 2.44 15.68 -16.26
N GLN A 105 1.17 15.85 -15.93
CA GLN A 105 0.12 16.24 -16.85
C GLN A 105 0.01 17.76 -16.98
N PRO A 106 -0.45 18.29 -18.12
CA PRO A 106 -0.85 19.69 -18.24
C PRO A 106 -1.90 20.07 -17.19
N ILE A 107 -1.77 21.24 -16.56
CA ILE A 107 -2.68 21.72 -15.50
C ILE A 107 -4.16 21.57 -15.90
N PRO A 108 -4.58 21.96 -17.12
CA PRO A 108 -5.98 21.83 -17.50
C PRO A 108 -6.49 20.40 -17.58
N ARG A 109 -5.62 19.47 -17.94
CA ARG A 109 -5.95 18.04 -18.00
C ARG A 109 -5.99 17.42 -16.59
N ALA A 110 -5.00 17.74 -15.75
CA ALA A 110 -4.97 17.28 -14.36
C ALA A 110 -6.20 17.75 -13.57
N ALA A 111 -6.58 19.02 -13.75
CA ALA A 111 -7.76 19.61 -13.13
C ALA A 111 -9.06 18.98 -13.64
N ASP A 112 -9.19 18.76 -14.95
CA ASP A 112 -10.34 18.08 -15.55
C ASP A 112 -10.50 16.64 -15.00
N TRP A 113 -9.44 15.83 -15.07
CA TRP A 113 -9.47 14.45 -14.57
C TRP A 113 -9.76 14.36 -13.07
N ALA A 114 -9.14 15.21 -12.24
CA ALA A 114 -9.45 15.26 -10.81
C ALA A 114 -10.89 15.75 -10.53
N GLY A 115 -11.41 16.65 -11.37
CA GLY A 115 -12.80 17.12 -11.31
C GLY A 115 -13.79 16.00 -11.63
N GLN A 116 -13.49 15.18 -12.64
CA GLN A 116 -14.27 14.00 -13.00
C GLN A 116 -14.25 12.94 -11.88
N VAL A 117 -13.09 12.66 -11.27
CA VAL A 117 -12.98 11.77 -10.10
C VAL A 117 -13.78 12.33 -8.92
N SER A 118 -13.69 13.63 -8.67
CA SER A 118 -14.48 14.30 -7.63
C SER A 118 -15.99 14.17 -7.87
N SER A 119 -16.44 14.19 -9.13
CA SER A 119 -17.85 13.94 -9.48
C SER A 119 -18.27 12.52 -9.11
N GLY A 120 -17.47 11.50 -9.45
CA GLY A 120 -17.74 10.11 -9.10
C GLY A 120 -17.74 9.87 -7.59
N LEU A 121 -16.77 10.44 -6.86
CA LEU A 121 -16.73 10.38 -5.40
C LEU A 121 -17.92 11.08 -4.75
N ALA A 122 -18.37 12.23 -5.27
CA ALA A 122 -19.55 12.92 -4.76
C ALA A 122 -20.81 12.06 -4.86
N ALA A 123 -21.00 11.36 -5.98
CA ALA A 123 -22.12 10.44 -6.17
C ALA A 123 -22.03 9.25 -5.19
N ALA A 124 -20.85 8.65 -5.02
CA ALA A 124 -20.63 7.56 -4.09
C ALA A 124 -20.89 7.97 -2.64
N HIS A 125 -20.33 9.11 -2.19
CA HIS A 125 -20.51 9.61 -0.83
C HIS A 125 -21.97 9.95 -0.53
N ALA A 126 -22.71 10.47 -1.51
CA ALA A 126 -24.15 10.73 -1.38
C ALA A 126 -24.98 9.44 -1.21
N ALA A 127 -24.51 8.33 -1.77
CA ALA A 127 -25.09 7.00 -1.57
C ALA A 127 -24.55 6.28 -0.30
N GLY A 128 -23.75 6.96 0.54
CA GLY A 128 -23.16 6.39 1.75
C GLY A 128 -21.98 5.43 1.50
N ILE A 129 -21.40 5.46 0.31
CA ILE A 129 -20.30 4.58 -0.11
C ILE A 129 -18.99 5.35 -0.02
N VAL A 130 -18.02 4.84 0.76
CA VAL A 130 -16.65 5.35 0.81
C VAL A 130 -15.75 4.37 0.05
N HIS A 131 -14.90 4.88 -0.85
CA HIS A 131 -14.10 4.06 -1.74
C HIS A 131 -12.94 3.35 -1.01
N ARG A 132 -12.19 4.08 -0.18
CA ARG A 132 -11.10 3.58 0.70
C ARG A 132 -9.86 3.01 0.00
N ASP A 133 -9.80 2.98 -1.32
CA ASP A 133 -8.57 2.60 -2.07
C ASP A 133 -8.38 3.47 -3.33
N ILE A 134 -8.57 4.78 -3.22
CA ILE A 134 -8.38 5.69 -4.36
C ILE A 134 -6.88 5.78 -4.69
N LYS A 135 -6.52 5.33 -5.89
CA LYS A 135 -5.13 5.32 -6.41
C LYS A 135 -5.15 5.32 -7.95
N PRO A 136 -4.05 5.69 -8.63
CA PRO A 136 -4.02 5.78 -10.09
C PRO A 136 -4.35 4.46 -10.82
N ALA A 137 -4.10 3.30 -10.22
CA ALA A 137 -4.46 2.00 -10.80
C ALA A 137 -5.98 1.74 -10.82
N ASN A 138 -6.75 2.38 -9.93
CA ASN A 138 -8.20 2.25 -9.83
C ASN A 138 -8.95 3.36 -10.61
N LEU A 139 -8.23 4.15 -11.40
CA LEU A 139 -8.79 5.19 -12.26
C LEU A 139 -8.48 4.85 -13.72
N MET A 140 -9.50 4.78 -14.57
CA MET A 140 -9.33 4.51 -16.00
C MET A 140 -9.74 5.73 -16.82
N VAL A 141 -8.85 6.17 -17.71
CA VAL A 141 -9.09 7.24 -18.67
C VAL A 141 -9.43 6.61 -20.01
N LEU A 142 -10.62 6.92 -20.53
CA LEU A 142 -11.14 6.43 -21.80
C LEU A 142 -10.62 7.31 -22.94
N ASP A 143 -10.76 6.81 -24.17
CA ASP A 143 -10.29 7.48 -25.39
C ASP A 143 -10.99 8.84 -25.62
N ASP A 144 -12.20 9.01 -25.10
CA ASP A 144 -12.98 10.26 -25.15
C ASP A 144 -12.61 11.27 -24.05
N GLY A 145 -11.67 10.93 -23.18
CA GLY A 145 -11.24 11.74 -22.05
C GLY A 145 -12.06 11.56 -20.77
N THR A 146 -13.06 10.68 -20.78
CA THR A 146 -13.84 10.34 -19.57
C THR A 146 -12.95 9.60 -18.58
N VAL A 147 -13.02 9.95 -17.29
CA VAL A 147 -12.37 9.21 -16.20
C VAL A 147 -13.42 8.41 -15.44
N LYS A 148 -13.21 7.09 -15.35
CA LYS A 148 -14.04 6.17 -14.55
C LYS A 148 -13.28 5.68 -13.33
N ILE A 149 -13.91 5.78 -12.17
CA ILE A 149 -13.46 5.14 -10.93
C ILE A 149 -13.87 3.67 -10.98
N LEU A 150 -12.89 2.79 -10.85
CA LEU A 150 -13.04 1.35 -10.77
C LEU A 150 -13.17 0.90 -9.31
N ASP A 151 -13.61 -0.33 -9.05
CA ASP A 151 -13.43 -1.04 -7.78
C ASP A 151 -13.97 -0.35 -6.49
N PHE A 152 -15.18 0.24 -6.56
CA PHE A 152 -15.88 0.68 -5.35
C PHE A 152 -16.11 -0.47 -4.37
N GLY A 153 -15.63 -0.30 -3.13
CA GLY A 153 -16.07 -1.10 -2.00
C GLY A 153 -15.62 -2.55 -1.98
N ILE A 154 -15.21 -3.20 -3.08
CA ILE A 154 -14.64 -4.56 -3.04
C ILE A 154 -13.30 -4.57 -2.27
N ALA A 155 -12.66 -3.41 -2.09
CA ALA A 155 -11.54 -3.18 -1.19
C ALA A 155 -11.94 -3.05 0.31
N GLY A 156 -13.23 -2.93 0.65
CA GLY A 156 -13.74 -3.08 2.02
C GLY A 156 -13.58 -4.51 2.56
N PHE A 157 -13.49 -5.49 1.65
CA PHE A 157 -12.97 -6.82 1.92
C PHE A 157 -11.57 -6.75 2.54
N HIS A 158 -10.71 -5.85 2.07
CA HIS A 158 -9.41 -5.58 2.66
C HIS A 158 -9.53 -4.86 4.02
N GLN A 159 -10.57 -4.10 4.35
CA GLN A 159 -10.65 -3.55 5.71
C GLN A 159 -10.99 -4.62 6.76
N ALA A 160 -11.79 -5.64 6.47
CA ALA A 160 -12.03 -6.74 7.41
C ALA A 160 -10.92 -7.80 7.37
N VAL A 161 -10.50 -8.21 6.17
CA VAL A 161 -9.37 -9.13 6.00
C VAL A 161 -8.08 -8.50 6.51
N THR A 162 -7.91 -7.18 6.38
CA THR A 162 -6.74 -6.45 6.86
C THR A 162 -6.98 -5.76 8.21
N GLN A 163 -8.19 -5.69 8.79
CA GLN A 163 -8.35 -5.50 10.25
C GLN A 163 -7.90 -6.77 10.98
N SER A 164 -8.15 -7.94 10.39
CA SER A 164 -7.61 -9.22 10.87
C SER A 164 -6.14 -9.45 10.47
N ARG A 165 -5.66 -8.92 9.32
CA ARG A 165 -4.30 -9.17 8.74
C ARG A 165 -3.33 -7.99 8.62
N ARG A 166 -3.66 -6.73 8.88
CA ARG A 166 -2.63 -5.64 8.97
C ARG A 166 -1.63 -5.96 10.07
N LEU A 167 -2.02 -6.85 10.99
CA LEU A 167 -1.27 -7.16 12.18
C LEU A 167 -1.06 -8.66 12.44
N THR A 168 -1.48 -9.58 11.57
CA THR A 168 -1.24 -11.02 11.75
C THR A 168 -0.43 -11.57 10.57
N GLN A 169 0.76 -12.07 10.91
CA GLN A 169 1.76 -12.70 10.04
C GLN A 169 2.41 -11.77 8.97
N THR A 170 3.67 -11.39 9.24
CA THR A 170 4.71 -10.89 8.31
C THR A 170 4.93 -9.39 8.11
N GLY A 171 4.24 -8.47 8.81
CA GLY A 171 4.56 -7.03 8.74
C GLY A 171 4.57 -6.45 7.32
N ALA A 172 3.95 -7.13 6.37
CA ALA A 172 3.79 -6.67 5.01
C ALA A 172 2.56 -5.77 4.97
N ILE A 173 2.78 -4.50 4.67
CA ILE A 173 1.72 -3.67 4.12
C ILE A 173 1.45 -4.24 2.73
N ILE A 174 0.25 -4.78 2.53
CA ILE A 174 -0.23 -5.16 1.20
C ILE A 174 -0.56 -3.84 0.48
N GLY A 175 0.19 -3.55 -0.59
CA GLY A 175 0.06 -2.34 -1.42
C GLY A 175 1.06 -1.22 -1.07
N THR A 176 1.32 -0.33 -2.03
CA THR A 176 2.18 0.84 -1.81
C THR A 176 1.40 1.94 -1.08
N PRO A 177 1.88 2.44 0.08
CA PRO A 177 1.15 3.42 0.89
C PRO A 177 1.11 4.85 0.33
N LEU A 178 1.61 5.09 -0.91
CA LEU A 178 1.78 6.41 -1.52
C LEU A 178 0.50 7.28 -1.58
N TYR A 179 -0.67 6.65 -1.57
CA TYR A 179 -1.96 7.31 -1.71
C TYR A 179 -2.83 7.16 -0.45
N MET A 180 -2.27 6.61 0.63
CA MET A 180 -3.00 6.32 1.86
C MET A 180 -3.25 7.58 2.68
N SER A 181 -4.46 7.74 3.20
CA SER A 181 -4.79 8.82 4.11
C SER A 181 -4.24 8.59 5.53
N PRO A 182 -4.04 9.65 6.34
CA PRO A 182 -3.57 9.52 7.72
C PRO A 182 -4.45 8.60 8.57
N GLU A 183 -5.77 8.71 8.45
CA GLU A 183 -6.73 7.87 9.15
C GLU A 183 -6.65 6.40 8.68
N GLN A 184 -6.40 6.14 7.40
CA GLN A 184 -6.13 4.78 6.92
C GLN A 184 -4.83 4.22 7.50
N ALA A 185 -3.79 5.04 7.62
CA ALA A 185 -2.51 4.67 8.20
C ALA A 185 -2.61 4.41 9.72
N ARG A 186 -3.48 5.14 10.44
CA ARG A 186 -3.81 4.89 11.86
C ARG A 186 -4.80 3.75 12.07
N CYS A 187 -5.35 3.19 11.00
CA CYS A 187 -6.44 2.21 11.05
C CYS A 187 -7.70 2.74 11.74
N GLU A 188 -7.97 4.03 11.60
CA GLU A 188 -9.21 4.69 12.04
C GLU A 188 -10.35 4.45 11.05
N ASN A 189 -11.57 4.84 11.41
CA ASN A 189 -12.70 4.78 10.48
C ASN A 189 -12.50 5.80 9.35
N VAL A 190 -12.44 5.30 8.12
CA VAL A 190 -12.16 6.10 6.93
C VAL A 190 -13.49 6.57 6.34
N GLY A 191 -13.75 7.87 6.48
CA GLY A 191 -14.90 8.54 5.87
C GLY A 191 -14.58 9.14 4.50
N ALA A 192 -15.55 9.89 3.94
CA ALA A 192 -15.42 10.59 2.65
C ALA A 192 -14.14 11.45 2.54
N ALA A 193 -13.73 12.09 3.64
CA ALA A 193 -12.53 12.91 3.71
C ALA A 193 -11.24 12.13 3.41
N GLY A 194 -11.21 10.81 3.62
CA GLY A 194 -10.07 9.95 3.27
C GLY A 194 -9.91 9.76 1.77
N ASP A 195 -11.01 9.57 1.06
CA ASP A 195 -10.99 9.51 -0.41
C ASP A 195 -10.51 10.86 -0.99
N LEU A 196 -10.87 11.98 -0.37
CA LEU A 196 -10.39 13.32 -0.77
C LEU A 196 -8.88 13.48 -0.55
N TYR A 197 -8.34 12.94 0.54
CA TYR A 197 -6.90 12.94 0.78
C TYR A 197 -6.16 12.14 -0.30
N SER A 198 -6.64 10.92 -0.58
CA SER A 198 -6.10 10.08 -1.64
C SER A 198 -6.19 10.78 -3.00
N LEU A 199 -7.31 11.45 -3.32
CA LEU A 199 -7.40 12.30 -4.51
C LEU A 199 -6.36 13.44 -4.52
N GLY A 200 -6.10 14.07 -3.36
CA GLY A 200 -5.06 15.07 -3.20
C GLY A 200 -3.66 14.54 -3.54
N THR A 201 -3.33 13.32 -3.12
CA THR A 201 -2.05 12.67 -3.44
C THR A 201 -1.91 12.39 -4.93
N ILE A 202 -3.00 11.95 -5.59
CA ILE A 202 -3.05 11.74 -7.04
C ILE A 202 -2.91 13.07 -7.79
N LEU A 203 -3.64 14.11 -7.39
CA LEU A 203 -3.58 15.44 -8.02
C LEU A 203 -2.17 16.04 -7.88
N TYR A 204 -1.55 15.91 -6.72
CA TYR A 204 -0.15 16.28 -6.51
C TYR A 204 0.78 15.58 -7.52
N GLN A 205 0.63 14.26 -7.68
CA GLN A 205 1.44 13.49 -8.62
C GLN A 205 1.17 13.87 -10.08
N MET A 206 -0.08 14.07 -10.48
CA MET A 206 -0.42 14.52 -11.82
C MET A 206 0.24 15.87 -12.13
N LEU A 207 0.28 16.79 -11.16
CA LEU A 207 0.83 18.12 -11.39
C LEU A 207 2.36 18.15 -11.39
N THR A 208 3.00 17.37 -10.51
CA THR A 208 4.46 17.47 -10.24
C THR A 208 5.29 16.31 -10.78
N GLY A 209 4.63 15.23 -11.24
CA GLY A 209 5.27 14.02 -11.74
C GLY A 209 5.71 13.05 -10.64
N ARG A 210 5.50 13.38 -9.36
CA ARG A 210 5.90 12.55 -8.21
C ARG A 210 4.86 12.61 -7.10
N ALA A 211 4.69 11.53 -6.33
CA ALA A 211 3.83 11.53 -5.15
C ALA A 211 4.32 12.55 -4.09
N PRO A 212 3.44 13.08 -3.22
CA PRO A 212 3.80 14.08 -2.22
C PRO A 212 4.82 13.58 -1.19
N PHE A 213 4.81 12.29 -0.91
CA PHE A 213 5.77 11.63 -0.02
C PHE A 213 6.39 10.45 -0.74
N ARG A 214 7.72 10.33 -0.65
CA ARG A 214 8.49 9.21 -1.19
C ARG A 214 9.53 8.82 -0.17
N HIS A 215 9.59 7.53 0.09
CA HIS A 215 10.54 6.91 0.97
C HIS A 215 10.68 5.45 0.52
N ASP A 216 11.85 4.86 0.69
CA ASP A 216 12.14 3.54 0.12
C ASP A 216 11.46 2.42 0.92
N GLU A 217 11.23 2.69 2.21
CA GLU A 217 10.36 1.87 3.05
C GLU A 217 8.90 2.32 3.01
N PRO A 218 7.95 1.39 2.80
CA PRO A 218 6.52 1.65 2.94
C PRO A 218 6.15 2.29 4.28
N LEU A 219 6.77 1.86 5.39
CA LEU A 219 6.51 2.45 6.70
C LEU A 219 7.01 3.89 6.82
N GLY A 220 8.10 4.24 6.11
CA GLY A 220 8.55 5.63 6.03
C GLY A 220 7.53 6.50 5.31
N VAL A 221 7.01 6.05 4.17
CA VAL A 221 5.92 6.75 3.45
C VAL A 221 4.69 6.92 4.37
N LEU A 222 4.30 5.88 5.12
CA LEU A 222 3.21 5.99 6.11
C LEU A 222 3.51 7.03 7.19
N ARG A 223 4.72 7.05 7.75
CA ARG A 223 5.13 8.06 8.74
C ARG A 223 5.01 9.47 8.15
N MET A 224 5.43 9.68 6.91
CA MET A 224 5.30 10.97 6.23
C MET A 224 3.82 11.36 6.05
N HIS A 225 2.97 10.41 5.63
CA HIS A 225 1.51 10.64 5.59
C HIS A 225 0.95 11.02 6.96
N LEU A 226 1.45 10.45 8.05
CA LEU A 226 1.00 10.76 9.41
C LEU A 226 1.49 12.10 9.94
N MET A 227 2.74 12.49 9.63
CA MET A 227 3.46 13.52 10.40
C MET A 227 4.04 14.67 9.57
N GLU A 228 4.33 14.46 8.29
CA GLU A 228 5.09 15.44 7.50
C GLU A 228 4.18 16.27 6.59
N HIS A 229 4.45 17.57 6.45
CA HIS A 229 3.76 18.40 5.46
C HIS A 229 4.37 18.19 4.07
N PRO A 230 3.55 18.06 3.02
CA PRO A 230 4.07 17.89 1.66
C PRO A 230 4.74 19.19 1.20
N ARG A 231 5.80 19.06 0.39
CA ARG A 231 6.41 20.21 -0.29
C ARG A 231 5.37 20.89 -1.20
N PRO A 232 5.17 22.21 -1.15
CA PRO A 232 4.21 22.89 -2.02
C PRO A 232 4.42 22.54 -3.50
N PRO A 233 3.38 22.07 -4.22
CA PRO A 233 3.47 21.76 -5.65
C PRO A 233 4.10 22.87 -6.50
N ARG A 234 3.80 24.15 -6.20
CA ARG A 234 4.34 25.32 -6.90
C ARG A 234 5.86 25.47 -6.82
N GLU A 235 6.51 24.89 -5.82
CA GLU A 235 7.98 24.87 -5.76
C GLU A 235 8.59 23.89 -6.77
N LEU A 236 7.83 22.87 -7.17
CA LEU A 236 8.23 21.88 -8.17
C LEU A 236 7.75 22.26 -9.56
N ARG A 237 6.67 23.04 -9.64
CA ARG A 237 6.03 23.51 -10.85
C ARG A 237 5.66 25.01 -10.72
N PRO A 238 6.60 25.93 -11.01
CA PRO A 238 6.39 27.36 -10.79
C PRO A 238 5.23 28.00 -11.56
N ASP A 239 4.80 27.41 -12.68
CA ASP A 239 3.63 27.83 -13.49
C ASP A 239 2.28 27.47 -12.84
N LEU A 240 2.27 26.78 -11.69
CA LEU A 240 1.05 26.36 -11.03
C LEU A 240 0.31 27.56 -10.37
N PRO A 241 -0.98 27.79 -10.67
CA PRO A 241 -1.78 28.81 -10.01
C PRO A 241 -1.84 28.61 -8.49
N ALA A 242 -1.73 29.72 -7.74
CA ALA A 242 -1.69 29.70 -6.27
C ALA A 242 -2.95 29.05 -5.65
N ASP A 243 -4.11 29.27 -6.25
CA ASP A 243 -5.37 28.68 -5.78
C ASP A 243 -5.42 27.16 -5.94
N LEU A 244 -4.79 26.62 -6.99
CA LEU A 244 -4.69 25.18 -7.23
C LEU A 244 -3.65 24.55 -6.30
N ASP A 245 -2.53 25.23 -6.06
CA ASP A 245 -1.52 24.84 -5.05
C ASP A 245 -2.17 24.74 -3.65
N SER A 246 -2.91 25.77 -3.24
CA SER A 246 -3.67 25.81 -1.99
C SER A 246 -4.71 24.68 -1.90
N LEU A 247 -5.43 24.40 -2.98
CA LEU A 247 -6.38 23.28 -3.01
C LEU A 247 -5.68 21.94 -2.75
N VAL A 248 -4.57 21.66 -3.44
CA VAL A 248 -3.80 20.42 -3.25
C VAL A 248 -3.33 20.29 -1.80
N LEU A 249 -2.78 21.36 -1.23
CA LEU A 249 -2.33 21.36 0.17
C LEU A 249 -3.49 21.15 1.15
N SER A 250 -4.66 21.75 0.89
CA SER A 250 -5.86 21.54 1.73
C SER A 250 -6.40 20.11 1.67
N LEU A 251 -6.34 19.44 0.51
CA LEU A 251 -6.69 18.02 0.38
C LEU A 251 -5.73 17.13 1.17
N LEU A 252 -4.45 17.52 1.24
CA LEU A 252 -3.39 16.81 1.96
C LEU A 252 -3.27 17.18 3.45
N ALA A 253 -4.24 17.92 3.99
CA ALA A 253 -4.29 18.26 5.41
C ALA A 253 -4.41 16.98 6.27
N LYS A 254 -3.71 16.97 7.41
CA LYS A 254 -3.63 15.77 8.26
C LYS A 254 -4.94 15.49 8.98
N ALA A 255 -5.56 16.53 9.55
CA ALA A 255 -6.89 16.42 10.14
C ALA A 255 -7.96 16.39 9.03
N PRO A 256 -8.88 15.41 9.04
CA PRO A 256 -9.97 15.34 8.06
C PRO A 256 -10.85 16.60 8.01
N THR A 257 -11.00 17.30 9.13
CA THR A 257 -11.79 18.52 9.27
C THR A 257 -11.20 19.73 8.55
N ASP A 258 -9.90 19.71 8.27
CA ASP A 258 -9.18 20.80 7.61
C ASP A 258 -9.19 20.64 6.08
N ARG A 259 -9.76 19.53 5.59
CA ARG A 259 -9.93 19.25 4.16
C ARG A 259 -11.23 19.87 3.65
N PRO A 260 -11.39 20.06 2.33
CA PRO A 260 -12.67 20.47 1.76
C PRO A 260 -13.82 19.56 2.23
N GLY A 261 -14.96 20.16 2.59
CA GLY A 261 -16.04 19.43 3.28
C GLY A 261 -16.70 18.31 2.47
N ASN A 262 -16.59 18.33 1.13
CA ASN A 262 -17.09 17.26 0.27
C ASN A 262 -16.46 17.31 -1.14
N ALA A 263 -16.62 16.24 -1.90
CA ALA A 263 -16.07 16.11 -3.25
C ALA A 263 -16.67 17.11 -4.27
N ARG A 264 -17.91 17.59 -4.07
CA ARG A 264 -18.52 18.61 -4.95
C ARG A 264 -17.78 19.93 -4.84
N THR A 265 -17.44 20.36 -3.63
CA THR A 265 -16.62 21.56 -3.39
C THR A 265 -15.24 21.43 -4.04
N VAL A 266 -14.62 20.24 -4.00
CA VAL A 266 -13.34 19.99 -4.69
C VAL A 266 -13.50 20.15 -6.20
N ARG A 267 -14.53 19.54 -6.79
CA ARG A 267 -14.84 19.69 -8.22
C ARG A 267 -15.03 21.15 -8.61
N GLU A 268 -15.85 21.90 -7.88
CA GLU A 268 -16.11 23.32 -8.14
C GLU A 268 -14.83 24.17 -8.12
N ARG A 269 -13.92 23.91 -7.18
CA ARG A 269 -12.61 24.58 -7.11
C ARG A 269 -11.65 24.17 -8.23
N LEU A 270 -11.85 23.01 -8.87
CA LEU A 270 -11.04 22.55 -10.01
C LEU A 270 -11.53 23.10 -11.36
N LEU A 271 -12.82 23.41 -11.48
CA LEU A 271 -13.43 23.88 -12.74
C LEU A 271 -12.72 25.07 -13.41
N PRO A 272 -12.24 26.11 -12.69
CA PRO A 272 -11.55 27.24 -13.31
C PRO A 272 -10.25 26.85 -14.03
N PHE A 273 -9.63 25.74 -13.63
CA PHE A 273 -8.37 25.27 -14.19
C PHE A 273 -8.57 24.25 -15.31
N ALA A 274 -9.72 23.57 -15.36
CA ALA A 274 -10.02 22.57 -16.38
C ALA A 274 -10.13 23.20 -17.78
N ALA A 275 -9.68 22.48 -18.81
CA ALA A 275 -9.84 22.93 -20.19
C ALA A 275 -11.34 22.99 -20.55
N ARG A 276 -11.84 24.16 -20.96
CA ARG A 276 -13.15 24.23 -21.61
C ARG A 276 -13.08 23.49 -22.94
N PRO A 277 -13.90 22.44 -23.21
CA PRO A 277 -13.96 21.86 -24.54
C PRO A 277 -14.48 22.94 -25.50
N GLY A 278 -13.62 23.36 -26.45
CA GLY A 278 -14.00 24.32 -27.50
C GLY A 278 -13.06 25.50 -27.77
N ARG A 279 -11.86 25.58 -27.19
CA ARG A 279 -10.86 26.56 -27.65
C ARG A 279 -9.52 25.89 -27.87
N ALA A 280 -9.19 25.65 -29.14
CA ALA A 280 -7.80 25.40 -29.53
C ALA A 280 -6.91 26.52 -28.98
N PRO A 281 -5.67 26.23 -28.54
CA PRO A 281 -4.75 27.30 -28.20
C PRO A 281 -4.52 28.13 -29.46
N ALA A 282 -4.87 29.42 -29.42
CA ALA A 282 -4.39 30.34 -30.44
C ALA A 282 -2.85 30.31 -30.40
N PRO A 283 -2.17 30.32 -31.55
CA PRO A 283 -0.72 30.41 -31.56
C PRO A 283 -0.28 31.65 -30.78
N SER A 284 0.66 31.41 -29.86
CA SER A 284 1.36 32.38 -29.03
C SER A 284 1.59 33.71 -29.76
N ASP A 285 1.10 34.82 -29.20
CA ASP A 285 1.57 36.16 -29.53
C ASP A 285 3.06 36.25 -29.15
N ALA A 286 3.91 35.91 -30.11
CA ALA A 286 5.28 36.37 -30.11
C ALA A 286 5.24 37.90 -30.36
N PRO A 287 6.02 38.72 -29.63
CA PRO A 287 6.15 40.12 -29.97
C PRO A 287 6.79 40.22 -31.35
N GLY A 288 6.08 40.88 -32.28
CA GLY A 288 6.59 41.17 -33.62
C GLY A 288 7.87 42.03 -33.57
N PRO A 289 8.72 41.94 -34.62
CA PRO A 289 9.95 42.71 -34.71
C PRO A 289 9.67 44.21 -34.91
N PRO A 290 10.48 45.13 -34.34
CA PRO A 290 10.36 46.54 -34.66
C PRO A 290 11.04 46.85 -35.99
N GLU A 291 10.35 47.58 -36.86
CA GLU A 291 10.87 48.20 -38.08
C GLU A 291 11.72 49.45 -37.78
N PRO A 292 12.54 49.92 -38.75
CA PRO A 292 13.80 50.61 -38.50
C PRO A 292 13.68 52.14 -38.49
N ASN A 293 14.53 52.81 -37.72
CA ASN A 293 14.87 54.21 -37.96
C ASN A 293 16.38 54.46 -37.84
N ALA A 294 16.87 55.33 -38.70
CA ALA A 294 18.26 55.48 -39.13
C ALA A 294 19.04 56.61 -38.42
N ALA A 295 20.37 56.57 -38.63
CA ALA A 295 21.45 57.55 -38.34
C ALA A 295 21.95 57.61 -36.88
N GLY A 296 23.24 57.56 -36.55
CA GLY A 296 24.54 57.66 -37.25
C GLY A 296 25.69 57.53 -36.18
N PRO A 297 26.97 57.84 -36.47
CA PRO A 297 28.03 56.82 -36.57
C PRO A 297 29.20 56.87 -35.54
N ASP A 298 30.15 55.94 -35.74
CA ASP A 298 31.59 55.90 -35.37
C ASP A 298 32.06 55.46 -33.96
N SER A 299 32.67 54.26 -33.87
CA SER A 299 34.16 54.10 -33.89
C SER A 299 34.65 52.69 -33.48
N ALA A 300 35.51 52.12 -34.36
CA ALA A 300 36.71 51.27 -34.15
C ALA A 300 36.81 50.33 -32.91
N ASN A 301 36.91 48.98 -33.00
CA ASN A 301 37.90 48.02 -33.58
C ASN A 301 38.32 47.03 -32.42
N PRO A 302 39.11 45.94 -32.62
CA PRO A 302 38.61 44.56 -32.55
C PRO A 302 39.35 43.67 -31.52
N ALA A 303 38.79 42.51 -31.16
CA ALA A 303 39.60 41.38 -30.66
C ALA A 303 38.90 40.03 -30.93
N GLN A 304 39.66 39.17 -31.60
CA GLN A 304 39.36 37.79 -31.96
C GLN A 304 39.30 36.89 -30.72
N ALA A 305 38.50 35.81 -30.75
CA ALA A 305 39.02 34.44 -30.85
C ALA A 305 38.06 33.37 -30.27
N THR A 306 37.74 32.43 -31.15
CA THR A 306 37.60 30.98 -30.91
C THR A 306 36.42 30.45 -30.10
N THR A 307 35.42 30.05 -30.88
CA THR A 307 34.62 28.83 -30.74
C THR A 307 35.49 27.64 -30.27
N ARG A 308 35.18 27.10 -29.08
CA ARG A 308 35.50 25.72 -28.71
C ARG A 308 34.24 25.07 -28.16
N THR A 309 33.51 24.41 -29.05
CA THR A 309 32.63 23.30 -28.73
C THR A 309 33.46 22.22 -28.03
N ALA A 310 33.31 22.13 -26.71
CA ALA A 310 33.71 20.97 -25.93
C ALA A 310 32.46 20.10 -25.73
N THR A 311 32.25 19.15 -26.65
CA THR A 311 31.47 17.95 -26.38
C THR A 311 32.23 17.13 -25.34
N SER A 312 31.73 17.09 -24.10
CA SER A 312 32.13 16.08 -23.12
C SER A 312 31.41 14.76 -23.40
N PRO A 313 32.11 13.61 -23.37
CA PRO A 313 31.55 12.31 -23.70
C PRO A 313 30.85 11.65 -22.49
N THR A 314 29.66 11.11 -22.73
CA THR A 314 29.21 9.75 -22.34
C THR A 314 29.46 9.20 -20.92
N VAL A 315 29.03 9.92 -19.87
CA VAL A 315 28.85 9.33 -18.50
C VAL A 315 27.37 9.38 -18.04
N ALA A 316 26.51 10.16 -18.70
CA ALA A 316 25.13 10.38 -18.29
C ALA A 316 24.15 9.26 -18.69
N GLU A 317 24.43 8.46 -19.72
CA GLU A 317 23.50 7.43 -20.21
C GLU A 317 23.42 6.17 -19.33
N PRO A 318 24.53 5.60 -18.82
CA PRO A 318 24.48 4.40 -17.98
C PRO A 318 23.69 4.61 -16.67
N HIS A 319 23.80 5.81 -16.07
CA HIS A 319 23.06 6.16 -14.86
C HIS A 319 21.55 6.29 -15.10
N ARG A 320 21.13 6.90 -16.22
CA ARG A 320 19.70 7.03 -16.57
C ARG A 320 19.04 5.68 -16.84
N ASP A 321 19.78 4.76 -17.46
CA ASP A 321 19.30 3.41 -17.71
C ASP A 321 19.18 2.57 -16.43
N LEU A 322 20.15 2.71 -15.51
CA LEU A 322 20.09 2.07 -14.20
C LEU A 322 18.91 2.60 -13.36
N GLU A 323 18.70 3.91 -13.33
CA GLU A 323 17.53 4.51 -12.67
C GLU A 323 16.21 4.02 -13.24
N ARG A 324 16.12 3.85 -14.57
CA ARG A 324 14.94 3.27 -15.23
C ARG A 324 14.70 1.83 -14.78
N ARG A 325 15.74 1.00 -14.77
CA ARG A 325 15.66 -0.40 -14.32
C ARG A 325 15.30 -0.52 -12.83
N LEU A 326 15.77 0.40 -11.99
CA LEU A 326 15.38 0.47 -10.58
C LEU A 326 13.89 0.83 -10.40
N ARG A 327 13.35 1.72 -11.24
CA ARG A 327 11.89 1.99 -11.26
C ARG A 327 11.07 0.79 -11.72
N GLU A 328 11.52 0.08 -12.75
CA GLU A 328 10.85 -1.16 -13.21
C GLU A 328 10.81 -2.24 -12.11
N ILE A 329 11.86 -2.33 -11.27
CA ILE A 329 11.87 -3.22 -10.09
C ILE A 329 10.80 -2.81 -9.08
N GLU A 330 10.62 -1.51 -8.85
CA GLU A 330 9.58 -0.99 -7.97
C GLU A 330 8.21 -1.39 -8.50
N ASP A 331 7.92 -1.08 -9.76
CA ASP A 331 6.63 -1.41 -10.41
C ASP A 331 6.30 -2.90 -10.30
N LEU A 332 7.25 -3.78 -10.63
CA LEU A 332 7.07 -5.23 -10.49
C LEU A 332 6.75 -5.64 -9.04
N ALA A 333 7.38 -4.99 -8.05
CA ALA A 333 7.08 -5.27 -6.66
C ALA A 333 5.69 -4.76 -6.25
N GLU A 334 5.24 -3.63 -6.78
CA GLU A 334 3.89 -3.07 -6.52
C GLU A 334 2.79 -3.95 -7.14
N GLU A 335 3.04 -4.48 -8.34
CA GLU A 335 2.16 -5.41 -9.05
C GLU A 335 2.14 -6.82 -8.42
N GLY A 336 2.99 -7.07 -7.42
CA GLY A 336 3.08 -8.36 -6.71
C GLY A 336 3.96 -9.40 -7.42
N HIS A 337 4.65 -9.02 -8.50
CA HIS A 337 5.61 -9.85 -9.23
C HIS A 337 6.96 -9.95 -8.49
N PHE A 338 6.95 -10.38 -7.22
CA PHE A 338 8.12 -10.36 -6.33
C PHE A 338 9.30 -11.18 -6.84
N ALA A 339 9.07 -12.34 -7.46
CA ALA A 339 10.14 -13.18 -8.02
C ALA A 339 10.87 -12.47 -9.18
N ALA A 340 10.10 -11.84 -10.08
CA ALA A 340 10.65 -11.09 -11.21
C ALA A 340 11.39 -9.83 -10.74
N ALA A 341 10.83 -9.12 -9.76
CA ALA A 341 11.48 -7.98 -9.12
C ALA A 341 12.80 -8.39 -8.45
N ALA A 342 12.82 -9.50 -7.70
CA ALA A 342 14.03 -10.03 -7.07
C ALA A 342 15.11 -10.37 -8.11
N GLN A 343 14.72 -11.01 -9.22
CA GLN A 343 15.64 -11.34 -10.30
C GLN A 343 16.23 -10.07 -10.92
N ARG A 344 15.41 -9.05 -11.25
CA ARG A 344 15.91 -7.78 -11.79
C ARG A 344 16.83 -7.06 -10.82
N THR A 345 16.49 -7.00 -9.53
CA THR A 345 17.35 -6.38 -8.51
C THR A 345 18.71 -7.06 -8.44
N ARG A 346 18.72 -8.40 -8.48
CA ARG A 346 19.96 -9.19 -8.50
C ARG A 346 20.82 -8.88 -9.72
N SER A 347 20.21 -8.70 -10.89
CA SER A 347 20.92 -8.35 -12.12
C SER A 347 21.53 -6.94 -12.08
N CYS A 348 20.90 -5.99 -11.38
CA CYS A 348 21.41 -4.62 -11.27
C CYS A 348 22.51 -4.45 -10.20
N LEU A 349 22.61 -5.37 -9.25
CA LEU A 349 23.54 -5.29 -8.11
C LEU A 349 25.02 -5.11 -8.53
N PRO A 350 25.57 -5.90 -9.48
CA PRO A 350 26.98 -5.74 -9.88
C PRO A 350 27.27 -4.40 -10.58
N GLU A 351 26.26 -3.81 -11.22
CA GLU A 351 26.36 -2.47 -11.81
C GLU A 351 26.37 -1.40 -10.73
N LEU A 352 25.50 -1.51 -9.73
CA LEU A 352 25.47 -0.60 -8.57
C LEU A 352 26.79 -0.67 -7.78
N GLU A 353 27.33 -1.86 -7.57
CA GLU A 353 28.60 -2.06 -6.88
C GLU A 353 29.78 -1.46 -7.65
N ARG A 354 29.79 -1.57 -8.98
CA ARG A 354 30.82 -0.91 -9.82
C ARG A 354 30.66 0.61 -9.86
N ALA A 355 29.44 1.10 -9.91
CA ALA A 355 29.16 2.53 -10.05
C ALA A 355 29.38 3.30 -8.73
N TYR A 356 28.95 2.73 -7.61
CA TYR A 356 28.90 3.42 -6.33
C TYR A 356 29.75 2.76 -5.24
N GLY A 357 30.13 1.50 -5.41
CA GLY A 357 30.80 0.69 -4.38
C GLY A 357 29.82 -0.18 -3.58
N PRO A 358 30.32 -1.23 -2.90
CA PRO A 358 29.49 -2.18 -2.15
C PRO A 358 28.85 -1.58 -0.89
N GLU A 359 29.49 -0.57 -0.29
CA GLU A 359 29.04 0.08 0.96
C GLU A 359 28.20 1.34 0.71
N HIS A 360 27.97 1.70 -0.55
CA HIS A 360 27.21 2.90 -0.86
C HIS A 360 25.73 2.74 -0.50
N PRO A 361 25.05 3.79 0.02
CA PRO A 361 23.65 3.71 0.43
C PRO A 361 22.71 3.10 -0.60
N GLU A 362 22.84 3.46 -1.88
CA GLU A 362 22.02 2.90 -2.95
C GLU A 362 22.27 1.39 -3.18
N THR A 363 23.52 0.95 -3.07
CA THR A 363 23.88 -0.48 -3.19
C THR A 363 23.33 -1.27 -2.01
N LEU A 364 23.47 -0.75 -0.80
CA LEU A 364 22.92 -1.36 0.42
C LEU A 364 21.39 -1.40 0.40
N ARG A 365 20.73 -0.35 -0.11
CA ARG A 365 19.28 -0.31 -0.33
C ARG A 365 18.84 -1.39 -1.32
N ALA A 366 19.55 -1.54 -2.44
CA ALA A 366 19.24 -2.58 -3.42
C ALA A 366 19.47 -4.00 -2.87
N ARG A 367 20.54 -4.23 -2.09
CA ARG A 367 20.79 -5.49 -1.37
C ARG A 367 19.66 -5.82 -0.40
N ARG A 368 19.19 -4.84 0.36
CA ARG A 368 18.02 -4.99 1.25
C ARG A 368 16.74 -5.32 0.50
N LYS A 369 16.48 -4.61 -0.61
CA LYS A 369 15.34 -4.85 -1.49
C LYS A 369 15.37 -6.26 -2.06
N LEU A 370 16.53 -6.74 -2.49
CA LEU A 370 16.71 -8.12 -2.97
C LEU A 370 16.35 -9.14 -1.88
N ALA A 371 16.86 -8.97 -0.66
CA ALA A 371 16.55 -9.85 0.47
C ALA A 371 15.04 -9.85 0.78
N TYR A 372 14.43 -8.66 0.82
CA TYR A 372 12.99 -8.50 1.05
C TYR A 372 12.15 -9.21 -0.02
N LEU A 373 12.43 -8.94 -1.31
CA LEU A 373 11.67 -9.50 -2.43
C LEU A 373 11.84 -11.01 -2.51
N THR A 374 13.03 -11.53 -2.21
CA THR A 374 13.29 -12.98 -2.15
C THR A 374 12.37 -13.64 -1.11
N GLY A 375 12.31 -13.10 0.10
CA GLY A 375 11.42 -13.61 1.14
C GLY A 375 9.93 -13.47 0.78
N LYS A 376 9.54 -12.43 0.04
CA LYS A 376 8.16 -12.26 -0.44
C LYS A 376 7.78 -13.15 -1.61
N SER A 377 8.76 -13.56 -2.42
CA SER A 377 8.57 -14.51 -3.51
C SER A 377 8.37 -15.97 -3.05
N GLY A 378 8.46 -16.23 -1.74
CA GLY A 378 8.24 -17.56 -1.17
C GLY A 378 9.51 -18.30 -0.78
N ASP A 379 10.67 -17.64 -0.77
CA ASP A 379 11.97 -18.24 -0.40
C ASP A 379 12.54 -17.54 0.86
N PRO A 380 12.01 -17.85 2.07
CA PRO A 380 12.46 -17.25 3.31
C PRO A 380 13.88 -17.70 3.70
N GLU A 381 14.30 -18.92 3.37
CA GLU A 381 15.64 -19.45 3.67
C GLU A 381 16.71 -18.62 2.95
N ARG A 382 16.53 -18.34 1.65
CA ARG A 382 17.48 -17.51 0.92
C ARG A 382 17.47 -16.08 1.42
N ALA A 383 16.30 -15.54 1.81
CA ALA A 383 16.20 -14.22 2.40
C ALA A 383 16.99 -14.11 3.71
N VAL A 384 16.97 -15.14 4.56
CA VAL A 384 17.76 -15.21 5.80
C VAL A 384 19.25 -15.09 5.51
N VAL A 385 19.76 -15.81 4.51
CA VAL A 385 21.17 -15.73 4.10
C VAL A 385 21.53 -14.31 3.68
N LEU A 386 20.74 -13.71 2.79
CA LEU A 386 20.98 -12.34 2.30
C LEU A 386 20.92 -11.29 3.42
N TYR A 387 19.94 -11.40 4.32
CA TYR A 387 19.84 -10.47 5.45
C TYR A 387 20.97 -10.66 6.46
N ARG A 388 21.47 -11.87 6.68
CA ARG A 388 22.58 -12.13 7.59
C ARG A 388 23.85 -11.43 7.11
N GLU A 389 24.18 -11.57 5.83
CA GLU A 389 25.29 -10.86 5.18
C GLU A 389 25.11 -9.34 5.27
N LEU A 390 23.93 -8.85 4.89
CA LEU A 390 23.62 -7.42 4.90
C LEU A 390 23.68 -6.80 6.30
N VAL A 391 23.21 -7.50 7.34
CA VAL A 391 23.23 -6.99 8.72
C VAL A 391 24.67 -6.76 9.19
N THR A 392 25.60 -7.66 8.87
CA THR A 392 27.02 -7.48 9.20
C THR A 392 27.60 -6.24 8.54
N GLU A 393 27.24 -5.99 7.27
CA GLU A 393 27.67 -4.79 6.55
C GLU A 393 27.05 -3.51 7.10
N LEU A 394 25.72 -3.50 7.30
CA LEU A 394 25.00 -2.33 7.83
C LEU A 394 25.45 -1.96 9.24
N ASP A 395 25.77 -2.95 10.08
CA ASP A 395 26.33 -2.71 11.41
C ASP A 395 27.70 -2.02 11.33
N ARG A 396 28.57 -2.46 10.40
CA ARG A 396 29.87 -1.81 10.19
C ARG A 396 29.75 -0.40 9.61
N VAL A 397 28.86 -0.18 8.65
CA VAL A 397 28.76 1.10 7.90
C VAL A 397 27.96 2.15 8.68
N TYR A 398 26.80 1.78 9.21
CA TYR A 398 25.89 2.73 9.86
C TYR A 398 25.79 2.56 11.38
N GLY A 399 26.25 1.43 11.91
CA GLY A 399 26.12 1.09 13.31
C GLY A 399 24.84 0.33 13.64
N ARG A 400 24.91 -0.40 14.77
CA ARG A 400 23.91 -1.34 15.27
C ARG A 400 22.50 -0.77 15.46
N ARG A 401 22.42 0.52 15.80
CA ARG A 401 21.17 1.24 16.11
C ARG A 401 20.66 2.10 14.95
N HIS A 402 21.32 2.08 13.80
CA HIS A 402 20.83 2.80 12.64
C HIS A 402 19.50 2.21 12.15
N PRO A 403 18.53 3.05 11.69
CA PRO A 403 17.21 2.57 11.26
C PRO A 403 17.26 1.42 10.23
N GLU A 404 18.15 1.50 9.24
CA GLU A 404 18.32 0.45 8.22
C GLU A 404 18.85 -0.86 8.84
N THR A 405 19.80 -0.78 9.77
CA THR A 405 20.35 -1.96 10.47
C THR A 405 19.28 -2.62 11.34
N LEU A 406 18.49 -1.82 12.06
CA LEU A 406 17.36 -2.30 12.87
C LEU A 406 16.29 -2.97 12.01
N ALA A 407 15.96 -2.38 10.86
CA ALA A 407 15.01 -2.95 9.91
C ALA A 407 15.52 -4.28 9.33
N ALA A 408 16.78 -4.34 8.90
CA ALA A 408 17.37 -5.57 8.36
C ALA A 408 17.39 -6.71 9.40
N ARG A 409 17.74 -6.41 10.66
CA ARG A 409 17.71 -7.38 11.77
C ARG A 409 16.29 -7.87 12.06
N TYR A 410 15.30 -6.98 12.00
CA TYR A 410 13.89 -7.35 12.15
C TYR A 410 13.43 -8.33 11.06
N TYR A 411 13.73 -8.02 9.78
CA TYR A 411 13.36 -8.88 8.68
C TYR A 411 14.17 -10.18 8.62
N LEU A 412 15.40 -10.19 9.11
CA LEU A 412 16.18 -11.41 9.33
C LEU A 412 15.44 -12.37 10.26
N ALA A 413 15.02 -11.88 11.43
CA ALA A 413 14.29 -12.69 12.41
C ALA A 413 12.95 -13.17 11.86
N SER A 414 12.20 -12.28 11.20
CA SER A 414 10.90 -12.64 10.61
C SER A 414 11.00 -13.70 9.52
N ASN A 415 12.03 -13.64 8.65
CA ASN A 415 12.22 -14.68 7.64
C ASN A 415 12.77 -15.98 8.24
N ALA A 416 13.56 -15.91 9.32
CA ALA A 416 13.99 -17.11 10.04
C ALA A 416 12.80 -17.90 10.60
N GLY A 417 11.84 -17.22 11.25
CA GLY A 417 10.62 -17.89 11.74
C GLY A 417 9.76 -18.47 10.60
N ARG A 418 9.67 -17.78 9.45
CA ARG A 418 8.99 -18.29 8.25
C ARG A 418 9.68 -19.51 7.63
N ALA A 419 11.00 -19.58 7.74
CA ALA A 419 11.81 -20.75 7.37
C ALA A 419 11.81 -21.84 8.47
N GLN A 420 10.99 -21.70 9.51
CA GLN A 420 10.88 -22.60 10.66
C GLN A 420 12.18 -22.72 11.49
N ASP A 421 13.11 -21.77 11.33
CA ASP A 421 14.28 -21.61 12.18
C ASP A 421 13.94 -20.69 13.37
N HIS A 422 13.09 -21.21 14.26
CA HIS A 422 12.59 -20.50 15.45
C HIS A 422 13.72 -20.16 16.43
N THR A 423 14.78 -20.97 16.49
CA THR A 423 15.96 -20.71 17.32
C THR A 423 16.69 -19.44 16.87
N THR A 424 16.98 -19.30 15.57
CA THR A 424 17.59 -18.07 15.05
C THR A 424 16.66 -16.88 15.20
N ALA A 425 15.36 -17.04 14.92
CA ALA A 425 14.38 -15.97 15.02
C ALA A 425 14.31 -15.40 16.45
N ALA A 426 14.19 -16.29 17.45
CA ALA A 426 14.17 -15.93 18.87
C ALA A 426 15.45 -15.19 19.27
N ARG A 427 16.63 -15.73 18.91
CA ARG A 427 17.92 -15.09 19.24
C ARG A 427 18.02 -13.69 18.65
N VAL A 428 17.72 -13.52 17.37
CA VAL A 428 17.82 -12.21 16.69
C VAL A 428 16.80 -11.22 17.26
N HIS A 429 15.57 -11.64 17.55
CA HIS A 429 14.59 -10.77 18.21
C HIS A 429 15.04 -10.35 19.61
N ALA A 430 15.58 -11.26 20.42
CA ALA A 430 16.09 -10.94 21.76
C ALA A 430 17.25 -9.93 21.70
N GLU A 431 18.20 -10.10 20.77
CA GLU A 431 19.32 -9.18 20.57
C GLU A 431 18.88 -7.81 20.03
N LEU A 432 17.78 -7.75 19.28
CA LEU A 432 17.24 -6.55 18.64
C LEU A 432 16.45 -5.67 19.62
N LEU A 433 15.78 -6.26 20.60
CA LEU A 433 14.87 -5.56 21.50
C LEU A 433 15.49 -4.39 22.28
N PRO A 434 16.67 -4.53 22.93
CA PRO A 434 17.29 -3.42 23.64
C PRO A 434 17.60 -2.24 22.71
N ASP A 435 18.05 -2.54 21.49
CA ASP A 435 18.40 -1.52 20.50
C ASP A 435 17.15 -0.80 19.96
N LEU A 436 16.05 -1.54 19.71
CA LEU A 436 14.77 -0.95 19.32
C LEU A 436 14.16 -0.09 20.44
N ALA A 437 14.23 -0.57 21.69
CA ALA A 437 13.71 0.17 22.85
C ALA A 437 14.51 1.45 23.08
N ALA A 438 15.83 1.42 22.90
CA ALA A 438 16.67 2.61 22.98
C ALA A 438 16.37 3.61 21.85
N ALA A 439 16.06 3.13 20.63
CA ALA A 439 15.82 3.99 19.48
C ALA A 439 14.42 4.61 19.43
N HIS A 440 13.40 3.89 19.91
CA HIS A 440 11.99 4.28 19.74
C HIS A 440 11.22 4.43 21.06
N GLY A 441 11.81 4.04 22.17
CA GLY A 441 11.14 3.94 23.47
C GLY A 441 10.51 2.56 23.69
N PRO A 442 10.38 2.10 24.95
CA PRO A 442 9.90 0.75 25.30
C PRO A 442 8.44 0.51 24.90
N ASP A 443 7.63 1.56 24.81
CA ASP A 443 6.21 1.51 24.46
C ASP A 443 5.95 1.65 22.95
N ALA A 444 7.00 1.81 22.14
CA ALA A 444 6.84 1.88 20.70
C ALA A 444 6.19 0.61 20.16
N HIS A 445 5.22 0.76 19.25
CA HIS A 445 4.52 -0.38 18.65
C HIS A 445 5.48 -1.45 18.09
N ARG A 446 6.60 -1.04 17.47
CA ARG A 446 7.62 -1.96 16.93
C ARG A 446 8.32 -2.76 18.04
N VAL A 447 8.54 -2.18 19.22
CA VAL A 447 9.11 -2.88 20.38
C VAL A 447 8.11 -3.89 20.92
N LEU A 448 6.88 -3.47 21.16
CA LEU A 448 5.82 -4.34 21.68
C LEU A 448 5.51 -5.53 20.76
N THR A 449 5.46 -5.30 19.44
CA THR A 449 5.30 -6.38 18.45
C THR A 449 6.51 -7.30 18.37
N THR A 450 7.74 -6.76 18.48
CA THR A 450 8.96 -7.58 18.53
C THR A 450 9.02 -8.44 19.79
N ARG A 451 8.55 -7.93 20.94
CA ARG A 451 8.41 -8.71 22.18
C ARG A 451 7.42 -9.86 22.02
N LEU A 452 6.30 -9.61 21.34
CA LEU A 452 5.31 -10.64 21.04
C LEU A 452 5.87 -11.73 20.12
N TYR A 453 6.59 -11.33 19.05
CA TYR A 453 7.24 -12.29 18.17
C TYR A 453 8.31 -13.10 18.90
N LEU A 454 9.15 -12.46 19.73
CA LEU A 454 10.11 -13.19 20.56
C LEU A 454 9.43 -14.27 21.41
N ALA A 455 8.33 -13.94 22.08
CA ALA A 455 7.60 -14.92 22.89
C ALA A 455 7.03 -16.06 22.05
N PHE A 456 6.51 -15.76 20.86
CA PHE A 456 6.05 -16.77 19.91
C PHE A 456 7.20 -17.69 19.48
N GLU A 457 8.30 -17.13 18.96
CA GLU A 457 9.45 -17.93 18.49
C GLU A 457 10.03 -18.82 19.61
N VAL A 458 10.14 -18.31 20.84
CA VAL A 458 10.57 -19.09 22.01
C VAL A 458 9.56 -20.19 22.37
N GLY A 459 8.26 -19.96 22.16
CA GLY A 459 7.24 -20.99 22.33
C GLY A 459 7.39 -22.10 21.29
N GLU A 460 7.63 -21.75 20.03
CA GLU A 460 7.81 -22.71 18.94
C GLU A 460 9.11 -23.53 19.04
N THR A 461 10.14 -23.05 19.77
CA THR A 461 11.30 -23.89 20.13
C THR A 461 10.99 -24.93 21.20
N GLY A 462 9.79 -24.91 21.80
CA GLY A 462 9.37 -25.79 22.89
C GLY A 462 9.69 -25.25 24.29
N GLU A 463 10.32 -24.07 24.41
CA GLU A 463 10.60 -23.41 25.69
C GLU A 463 9.34 -22.69 26.25
N HIS A 464 8.23 -23.41 26.36
CA HIS A 464 6.91 -22.84 26.68
C HIS A 464 6.90 -22.04 28.00
N GLY A 465 7.61 -22.49 29.03
CA GLY A 465 7.70 -21.75 30.31
C GLY A 465 8.37 -20.39 30.17
N ARG A 466 9.39 -20.28 29.31
CA ARG A 466 10.06 -19.00 29.01
C ARG A 466 9.17 -18.10 28.15
N ALA A 467 8.43 -18.66 27.20
CA ALA A 467 7.43 -17.93 26.42
C ALA A 467 6.34 -17.33 27.31
N VAL A 468 5.84 -18.09 28.30
CA VAL A 468 4.88 -17.61 29.30
C VAL A 468 5.45 -16.42 30.09
N ALA A 469 6.67 -16.53 30.61
CA ALA A 469 7.31 -15.44 31.35
C ALA A 469 7.47 -14.15 30.51
N LEU A 470 7.80 -14.28 29.21
CA LEU A 470 7.86 -13.15 28.29
C LEU A 470 6.48 -12.50 28.08
N LEU A 471 5.42 -13.30 28.01
CA LEU A 471 4.05 -12.85 27.82
C LEU A 471 3.45 -12.25 29.10
N ASP A 472 3.77 -12.79 30.27
CA ASP A 472 3.42 -12.20 31.58
C ASP A 472 3.95 -10.77 31.71
N ALA A 473 5.18 -10.53 31.24
CA ALA A 473 5.76 -9.20 31.22
C ALA A 473 5.16 -8.29 30.13
N LEU A 474 4.70 -8.85 29.00
CA LEU A 474 4.25 -8.09 27.83
C LEU A 474 2.76 -7.72 27.87
N VAL A 475 1.87 -8.60 28.34
CA VAL A 475 0.43 -8.37 28.32
C VAL A 475 0.02 -7.11 29.08
N PRO A 476 0.54 -6.81 30.29
CA PRO A 476 0.23 -5.56 30.99
C PRO A 476 0.62 -4.31 30.20
N ASP A 477 1.78 -4.32 29.54
CA ASP A 477 2.22 -3.22 28.70
C ASP A 477 1.32 -3.03 27.47
N LEU A 478 0.93 -4.12 26.81
CA LEU A 478 0.00 -4.07 25.69
C LEU A 478 -1.38 -3.52 26.11
N VAL A 479 -1.90 -3.94 27.26
CA VAL A 479 -3.16 -3.43 27.81
C VAL A 479 -3.05 -1.94 28.10
N ARG A 480 -1.95 -1.49 28.71
CA ARG A 480 -1.72 -0.08 29.04
C ARG A 480 -1.56 0.81 27.81
N VAL A 481 -0.82 0.35 26.79
CA VAL A 481 -0.46 1.18 25.62
C VAL A 481 -1.51 1.12 24.51
N LEU A 482 -2.01 -0.08 24.20
CA LEU A 482 -2.91 -0.31 23.06
C LEU A 482 -4.37 -0.52 23.49
N GLY A 483 -4.60 -0.77 24.77
CA GLY A 483 -5.90 -1.16 25.30
C GLY A 483 -6.10 -2.68 25.34
N PRO A 484 -7.04 -3.16 26.17
CA PRO A 484 -7.35 -4.58 26.33
C PRO A 484 -7.93 -5.21 25.06
N ASP A 485 -8.65 -4.42 24.25
CA ASP A 485 -9.40 -4.91 23.08
C ASP A 485 -8.58 -4.91 21.78
N HIS A 486 -7.36 -4.39 21.82
CA HIS A 486 -6.52 -4.28 20.64
C HIS A 486 -6.05 -5.67 20.17
N GLY A 487 -6.03 -5.90 18.85
CA GLY A 487 -5.71 -7.21 18.26
C GLY A 487 -4.36 -7.80 18.69
N THR A 488 -3.32 -6.97 18.88
CA THR A 488 -2.03 -7.43 19.46
C THR A 488 -2.18 -7.93 20.89
N THR A 489 -2.97 -7.24 21.70
CA THR A 489 -3.23 -7.60 23.11
C THR A 489 -3.97 -8.93 23.19
N LEU A 490 -5.04 -9.08 22.39
CA LEU A 490 -5.81 -10.32 22.30
C LEU A 490 -4.94 -11.49 21.80
N ARG A 491 -4.07 -11.26 20.81
CA ARG A 491 -3.13 -12.27 20.32
C ARG A 491 -2.09 -12.66 21.37
N ALA A 492 -1.54 -11.70 22.10
CA ALA A 492 -0.61 -11.98 23.20
C ALA A 492 -1.28 -12.81 24.30
N ARG A 493 -2.53 -12.50 24.67
CA ARG A 493 -3.33 -13.28 25.61
C ARG A 493 -3.64 -14.69 25.10
N HIS A 494 -3.89 -14.84 23.80
CA HIS A 494 -4.04 -16.16 23.18
C HIS A 494 -2.78 -17.00 23.31
N TYR A 495 -1.62 -16.46 22.93
CA TYR A 495 -0.34 -17.17 23.07
C TYR A 495 0.00 -17.46 24.53
N HIS A 496 -0.33 -16.53 25.44
CA HIS A 496 -0.13 -16.72 26.87
C HIS A 496 -0.92 -17.93 27.35
N ALA A 497 -2.22 -17.97 27.07
CA ALA A 497 -3.07 -19.10 27.41
C ALA A 497 -2.61 -20.42 26.76
N ALA A 498 -2.19 -20.39 25.49
CA ALA A 498 -1.70 -21.57 24.78
C ALA A 498 -0.41 -22.12 25.43
N TYR A 499 0.61 -21.28 25.58
CA TYR A 499 1.90 -21.71 26.11
C TYR A 499 1.85 -22.04 27.60
N THR A 500 0.94 -21.44 28.39
CA THR A 500 0.66 -21.88 29.76
C THR A 500 0.20 -23.35 29.78
N GLY A 501 -0.67 -23.72 28.84
CA GLY A 501 -1.13 -25.10 28.73
C GLY A 501 -0.02 -26.05 28.30
N TYR A 502 0.78 -25.66 27.30
CA TYR A 502 1.92 -26.46 26.83
C TYR A 502 3.08 -26.54 27.82
N ALA A 503 3.18 -25.58 28.76
CA ALA A 503 4.12 -25.62 29.88
C ALA A 503 3.67 -26.56 31.02
N GLY A 504 2.53 -27.25 30.87
CA GLY A 504 2.05 -28.23 31.86
C GLY A 504 0.98 -27.69 32.82
N ALA A 505 0.39 -26.53 32.56
CA ALA A 505 -0.68 -25.96 33.39
C ALA A 505 -2.02 -25.85 32.61
N PRO A 506 -2.65 -26.98 32.22
CA PRO A 506 -3.87 -26.97 31.40
C PRO A 506 -5.07 -26.31 32.09
N ALA A 507 -5.17 -26.40 33.42
CA ALA A 507 -6.22 -25.73 34.18
C ALA A 507 -6.09 -24.20 34.12
N ASP A 508 -4.87 -23.69 34.14
CA ASP A 508 -4.57 -22.25 34.08
C ASP A 508 -4.83 -21.73 32.67
N ALA A 509 -4.41 -22.48 31.66
CA ALA A 509 -4.75 -22.23 30.26
C ALA A 509 -6.26 -22.13 30.05
N ALA A 510 -7.05 -23.07 30.61
CA ALA A 510 -8.50 -23.03 30.53
C ALA A 510 -9.07 -21.76 31.18
N ARG A 511 -8.55 -21.31 32.33
CA ARG A 511 -8.99 -20.04 32.94
C ARG A 511 -8.70 -18.84 32.05
N LEU A 512 -7.51 -18.77 31.46
CA LEU A 512 -7.12 -17.68 30.56
C LEU A 512 -7.97 -17.67 29.28
N TYR A 513 -8.22 -18.84 28.67
CA TYR A 513 -9.12 -18.96 27.53
C TYR A 513 -10.57 -18.60 27.85
N HIS A 514 -11.03 -18.86 29.08
CA HIS A 514 -12.35 -18.45 29.53
C HIS A 514 -12.48 -16.92 29.59
N GLN A 515 -11.48 -16.23 30.15
CA GLN A 515 -11.42 -14.77 30.17
C GLN A 515 -11.38 -14.19 28.75
N LEU A 516 -10.51 -14.73 27.88
CA LEU A 516 -10.39 -14.30 26.50
C LEU A 516 -11.70 -14.53 25.71
N LEU A 517 -12.43 -15.62 26.00
CA LEU A 517 -13.73 -15.89 25.37
C LEU A 517 -14.78 -14.85 25.76
N ALA A 518 -14.81 -14.42 27.02
CA ALA A 518 -15.71 -13.38 27.48
C ALA A 518 -15.44 -12.06 26.73
N GLU A 519 -14.17 -11.73 26.53
CA GLU A 519 -13.75 -10.54 25.77
C GLU A 519 -14.13 -10.64 24.29
N HIS A 520 -13.78 -11.73 23.60
CA HIS A 520 -14.17 -11.93 22.20
C HIS A 520 -15.69 -11.93 22.00
N THR A 521 -16.44 -12.48 22.96
CA THR A 521 -17.90 -12.46 22.93
C THR A 521 -18.45 -11.04 23.09
N ARG A 522 -17.85 -10.22 23.98
CA ARG A 522 -18.24 -8.82 24.16
C ARG A 522 -17.90 -7.97 22.93
N ILE A 523 -16.73 -8.16 22.31
CA ILE A 523 -16.25 -7.33 21.20
C ILE A 523 -16.94 -7.71 19.88
N HIS A 524 -17.03 -9.00 19.58
CA HIS A 524 -17.47 -9.48 18.26
C HIS A 524 -18.85 -10.16 18.25
N GLY A 525 -19.40 -10.45 19.42
CA GLY A 525 -20.62 -11.25 19.58
C GLY A 525 -20.35 -12.75 19.70
N ALA A 526 -21.29 -13.48 20.33
CA ALA A 526 -21.12 -14.90 20.68
C ALA A 526 -21.01 -15.84 19.46
N GLY A 527 -21.56 -15.42 18.31
CA GLY A 527 -21.56 -16.16 17.05
C GLY A 527 -20.36 -15.90 16.15
N HIS A 528 -19.44 -15.00 16.52
CA HIS A 528 -18.28 -14.68 15.72
C HIS A 528 -17.24 -15.82 15.71
N SER A 529 -16.51 -15.98 14.60
CA SER A 529 -15.52 -17.04 14.41
C SER A 529 -14.43 -17.04 15.49
N GLU A 530 -13.95 -15.86 15.91
CA GLU A 530 -12.98 -15.76 17.01
C GLU A 530 -13.50 -16.31 18.33
N ALA A 531 -14.74 -15.97 18.72
CA ALA A 531 -15.34 -16.52 19.93
C ALA A 531 -15.53 -18.05 19.80
N ALA A 532 -15.88 -18.55 18.61
CA ALA A 532 -15.96 -19.99 18.35
C ALA A 532 -14.60 -20.70 18.47
N ARG A 533 -13.53 -20.13 17.91
CA ARG A 533 -12.16 -20.66 18.03
C ARG A 533 -11.66 -20.65 19.46
N THR A 534 -11.84 -19.55 20.18
CA THR A 534 -11.48 -19.45 21.60
C THR A 534 -12.27 -20.45 22.45
N ARG A 535 -13.56 -20.67 22.14
CA ARG A 535 -14.39 -21.69 22.80
C ARG A 535 -13.90 -23.11 22.52
N ALA A 536 -13.46 -23.41 21.31
CA ALA A 536 -12.86 -24.70 20.97
C ALA A 536 -11.55 -24.93 21.73
N ARG A 537 -10.67 -23.91 21.83
CA ARG A 537 -9.44 -23.97 22.61
C ARG A 537 -9.72 -24.11 24.11
N LEU A 538 -10.71 -23.39 24.63
CA LEU A 538 -11.17 -23.51 26.01
C LEU A 538 -11.57 -24.97 26.32
N ARG A 539 -12.41 -25.58 25.48
CA ARG A 539 -12.81 -26.99 25.63
C ARG A 539 -11.61 -27.92 25.61
N HIS A 540 -10.71 -27.75 24.64
CA HIS A 540 -9.48 -28.56 24.55
C HIS A 540 -8.66 -28.56 25.85
N TRP A 541 -8.45 -27.37 26.45
CA TRP A 541 -7.68 -27.26 27.70
C TRP A 541 -8.47 -27.71 28.93
N GLN A 542 -9.80 -27.56 28.94
CA GLN A 542 -10.65 -28.14 29.98
C GLN A 542 -10.60 -29.67 29.97
N ASP A 543 -10.60 -30.29 28.79
CA ASP A 543 -10.51 -31.74 28.65
C ASP A 543 -9.14 -32.25 29.12
N ARG A 544 -8.05 -31.57 28.71
CA ARG A 544 -6.70 -31.86 29.21
C ARG A 544 -6.53 -31.66 30.72
N ALA A 545 -7.23 -30.70 31.32
CA ALA A 545 -7.19 -30.50 32.77
C ALA A 545 -7.92 -31.60 33.55
N ARG A 546 -8.82 -32.37 32.91
CA ARG A 546 -9.58 -33.47 33.52
C ARG A 546 -8.89 -34.83 33.39
N CYS A 547 -7.91 -34.96 32.51
CA CYS A 547 -7.11 -36.18 32.31
C CYS A 547 -5.69 -35.93 32.85
N PRO A 548 -5.45 -36.15 34.16
CA PRO A 548 -4.16 -35.94 34.80
C PRO A 548 -3.06 -36.88 34.29
#